data_AF-A0A6L9QIH7-F1
#
_entry.id   AF-A0A6L9QIH7-F1
#
_cell.length_a   1.000
_cell.length_b   1.000
_cell.length_c   1.000
_cell.angle_alpha   90.00
_cell.angle_beta   90.00
_cell.angle_gamma   90.00
#
_symmetry.space_group_name_H-M   'P 1'
#
loop_
_entity.id
_entity.type
_entity.pdbx_description
1 polymer ?
#
loop_
_entity_poly.entity_id
_entity_poly.type
_entity_poly.pdbx_seq_one_letter_code
_entity_poly.pdbx_strand_id
1 'polypeptide(L)' 'QDARQSVTGPALDFCHVAAQRRHRADTALVATGPDADRWLDVAQAFAGPPGPGRAPSAG' A
#
# COMPACT_ATOMS: atom_id res chain seq x y z
N GLN A 1 1.01 -17.84 8.87
CA GLN A 1 0.03 -18.29 7.86
C GLN A 1 0.66 -18.06 6.50
N ASP A 2 0.55 -19.00 5.57
CA ASP A 2 1.13 -18.91 4.23
C ASP A 2 0.07 -18.37 3.26
N ALA A 3 0.22 -17.13 2.81
CA ALA A 3 -0.71 -16.49 1.88
C ALA A 3 -0.19 -16.68 0.45
N ARG A 4 -1.05 -17.20 -0.43
CA ARG A 4 -0.70 -17.38 -1.86
C ARG A 4 -0.36 -16.05 -2.57
N GLN A 5 -0.85 -14.94 -2.04
CA GLN A 5 -0.57 -13.58 -2.50
C GLN A 5 -0.06 -12.77 -1.31
N SER A 6 1.11 -12.16 -1.42
CA SER A 6 1.66 -11.30 -0.36
C SER A 6 2.59 -10.23 -0.90
N VAL A 7 2.65 -9.10 -0.21
CA VAL A 7 3.69 -8.08 -0.40
C VAL A 7 4.49 -7.99 0.89
N THR A 8 5.81 -8.11 0.79
CA THR A 8 6.72 -8.01 1.93
C THR A 8 7.81 -6.98 1.65
N GLY A 9 8.39 -6.43 2.71
CA GLY A 9 9.44 -5.42 2.61
C GLY A 9 9.29 -4.36 3.71
N PRO A 10 10.12 -3.32 3.69
CA PRO A 10 10.05 -2.25 4.68
C PRO A 10 8.68 -1.56 4.65
N ALA A 11 8.09 -1.33 5.83
CA ALA A 11 6.80 -0.64 5.93
C ALA A 11 6.86 0.79 5.34
N LEU A 12 8.01 1.45 5.43
CA LEU A 12 8.20 2.78 4.85
C LEU A 12 8.14 2.76 3.32
N ASP A 13 8.74 1.77 2.69
CA ASP A 13 8.70 1.58 1.24
C ASP A 13 7.27 1.33 0.77
N PHE A 14 6.51 0.53 1.52
CA PHE A 14 5.09 0.33 1.28
C PHE A 14 4.32 1.65 1.33
N CYS A 15 4.54 2.47 2.36
CA CYS A 15 3.93 3.79 2.48
C CYS A 15 4.33 4.73 1.33
N HIS A 16 5.59 4.66 0.86
CA HIS A 16 6.05 5.46 -0.28
C HIS A 16 5.34 5.08 -1.58
N VAL A 17 5.17 3.79 -1.85
CA VAL A 17 4.43 3.32 -3.03
C VAL A 17 2.95 3.68 -2.90
N ALA A 18 2.31 3.33 -1.78
CA ALA A 18 0.89 3.60 -1.57
C ALA A 18 0.55 5.10 -1.58
N ALA A 19 1.44 5.99 -1.15
CA ALA A 19 1.21 7.44 -1.21
C ALA A 19 1.71 8.08 -2.51
N GLN A 20 2.06 7.31 -3.54
CA GLN A 20 2.62 7.77 -4.81
C GLN A 20 3.88 8.66 -4.68
N ARG A 21 4.75 8.37 -3.72
CA ARG A 21 6.01 9.12 -3.47
C ARG A 21 7.24 8.49 -4.11
N ARG A 22 7.21 7.19 -4.41
CA ARG A 22 8.27 6.47 -5.12
C ARG A 22 7.65 5.41 -6.03
N HIS A 23 8.33 5.12 -7.13
CA HIS A 23 7.97 3.99 -7.96
C HIS A 23 8.37 2.68 -7.27
N ARG A 24 7.56 1.63 -7.39
CA ARG A 24 7.80 0.35 -6.69
C ARG A 24 9.13 -0.31 -7.04
N ALA A 25 9.62 -0.12 -8.27
CA ALA A 25 10.89 -0.68 -8.72
C ALA A 25 12.11 -0.06 -7.99
N ASP A 26 11.92 1.08 -7.34
CA ASP A 26 12.93 1.79 -6.55
C ASP A 26 12.81 1.47 -5.05
N THR A 27 12.11 0.40 -4.70
CA THR A 27 11.86 -0.02 -3.31
C THR A 27 12.26 -1.47 -3.09
N ALA A 28 12.41 -1.87 -1.83
CA ALA A 28 12.67 -3.26 -1.45
C ALA A 28 11.37 -4.08 -1.27
N LEU A 29 10.26 -3.65 -1.87
CA LEU A 29 9.00 -4.42 -1.83
C LEU A 29 9.09 -5.62 -2.76
N VAL A 30 8.73 -6.78 -2.23
CA VAL A 30 8.65 -8.05 -2.97
C VAL A 30 7.18 -8.48 -3.01
N ALA A 31 6.65 -8.63 -4.22
CA ALA A 31 5.36 -9.26 -4.44
C ALA A 31 5.54 -10.76 -4.69
N THR A 32 4.82 -11.57 -3.92
CA THR A 32 4.66 -12.99 -4.17
C THR A 32 3.27 -13.24 -4.74
N GLY A 33 3.23 -13.74 -5.97
CA GLY A 33 2.00 -14.06 -6.70
C GLY A 33 1.53 -12.94 -7.63
N PRO A 34 0.79 -13.29 -8.71
CA PRO A 34 0.43 -12.37 -9.79
C PRO A 34 -0.51 -11.25 -9.32
N ASP A 35 -1.37 -11.51 -8.33
CA ASP A 35 -2.31 -10.51 -7.85
C ASP A 35 -1.62 -9.48 -6.96
N ALA A 36 -0.63 -9.90 -6.15
CA ALA A 36 0.18 -8.99 -5.36
C ALA A 36 1.04 -8.08 -6.24
N ASP A 37 1.61 -8.63 -7.33
CA ASP A 37 2.37 -7.85 -8.30
C ASP A 37 1.47 -6.84 -9.00
N ARG A 38 0.31 -7.28 -9.50
CA ARG A 38 -0.65 -6.38 -10.13
C ARG A 38 -1.19 -5.33 -9.16
N TRP A 39 -1.43 -5.71 -7.90
CA TRP A 39 -1.90 -4.79 -6.88
C TRP A 39 -0.91 -3.65 -6.63
N LEU A 40 0.40 -3.92 -6.61
CA LEU A 40 1.41 -2.87 -6.47
C LEU A 40 1.42 -1.85 -7.62
N ASP A 41 0.89 -2.17 -8.80
CA ASP A 41 0.73 -1.19 -9.89
C ASP A 41 -0.33 -0.13 -9.60
N VAL A 42 -1.33 -0.49 -8.80
CA VAL A 42 -2.54 0.31 -8.57
C VAL A 42 -2.71 0.71 -7.10
N ALA A 43 -1.80 0.27 -6.23
CA ALA A 43 -1.84 0.51 -4.80
C ALA A 43 -1.72 2.02 -4.51
N GLN A 44 -2.76 2.57 -3.91
CA GLN A 44 -2.82 4.00 -3.64
C GLN A 44 -3.69 4.28 -2.41
N ALA A 45 -3.13 4.97 -1.41
CA ALA A 45 -3.88 5.61 -0.36
C ALA A 45 -4.63 6.79 -0.99
N PHE A 46 -5.97 6.76 -0.95
CA PHE A 46 -6.91 7.74 -1.50
C PHE A 46 -6.26 9.06 -1.97
N ALA A 47 -5.76 9.13 -3.21
CA ALA A 47 -5.13 10.35 -3.73
C ALA A 47 -6.18 11.32 -4.34
N GLY A 48 -7.23 11.57 -3.56
CA GLY A 48 -8.20 12.64 -3.73
C GLY A 48 -8.29 13.46 -2.43
N PRO A 49 -8.97 14.63 -2.41
CA PRO A 49 -9.05 15.45 -1.21
C PRO A 49 -9.70 14.67 -0.05
N PRO A 50 -9.19 14.80 1.19
CA PRO A 50 -9.73 14.10 2.34
C PRO A 50 -11.21 14.48 2.55
N GLY A 51 -12.05 13.50 2.85
CA GLY A 51 -13.37 13.79 3.44
C GLY A 51 -13.21 14.44 4.82
N PRO A 52 -14.27 15.02 5.41
CA PRO A 52 -14.23 15.79 6.66
C PRO A 52 -13.84 14.99 7.93
N GLY A 53 -13.31 13.77 7.79
CA GLY A 53 -12.99 12.88 8.89
C GLY A 53 -14.22 12.27 9.56
N ARG A 54 -13.99 11.39 10.52
CA ARG A 54 -15.04 10.81 11.38
C ARG A 54 -14.88 11.39 12.78
N ALA A 55 -15.96 11.90 13.37
CA ALA A 55 -15.94 12.30 14.77
C ALA A 55 -15.72 11.07 15.67
N PRO A 56 -14.99 11.22 16.80
CA PRO A 56 -14.78 10.12 17.74
C PRO A 56 -16.12 9.66 18.31
N SER A 57 -16.33 8.35 18.38
CA SER A 57 -17.34 7.78 19.26
C SER A 57 -16.80 7.87 20.68
N ALA A 58 -16.97 9.00 21.38
CA ALA A 58 -16.78 8.98 22.83
C ALA A 58 -17.84 8.03 23.43
N GLY A 59 -17.56 7.26 24.48
CA GLY A 59 -16.38 7.06 25.30
C GLY A 59 -16.79 6.12 26.43
#